data_AF-A0A7V7K121-F1
#
_entry.id   AF-A0A7V7K121-F1
#
_cell.length_a   1.000
_cell.length_b   1.000
_cell.length_c   1.000
_cell.angle_alpha   90.00
_cell.angle_beta   90.00
_cell.angle_gamma   90.00
#
_symmetry.space_group_name_H-M   'P 1'
#
loop_
_entity.id
_entity.type
_entity.pdbx_description
1 polymer ?
#
loop_
_entity_poly.entity_id
_entity_poly.type
_entity_poly.pdbx_seq_one_letter_code
_entity_poly.pdbx_strand_id
1 'polypeptide(L)'
;MVLLDVPFIPAPDYIAYLTQQAASIYSIHFSLFSRTIPDGRHPDHGWQFPELAAGLTEISGVKKYALLNSRFHHPRFYADREFINPLLKNIDHLLCDNNLDGITLVDFYLLQALSDHSPELAAQLEAVPGVNCMLDSLDQISSYLEIIERSHFRAPTKLNLDRSLNRNLEPLSSLSSRLKKSYPGLKLTLLANEGCLLNCPFKFSHDAQIAFANTGCAANETYNANNLLGCIRILREHPEQLFKSPFIRPEDVDGYEGLIDIIKLCGRTLGPDFLMRVTAAYKNRQYRGNLLELMDTMEWLQHTLYVDNSAIPANFLNIIAGCNKKCSSCDYCRRLLKQTSHDRPLSLKRVPADHIRPA
;
A
#
# COMPACT_ATOMS: atom_id res chain seq x y z
N MET A 1 -2.72 20.70 -5.06
CA MET A 1 -1.54 20.04 -4.44
C MET A 1 -1.94 18.67 -3.99
N VAL A 2 -1.22 17.63 -4.45
CA VAL A 2 -1.41 16.25 -4.03
C VAL A 2 -0.65 16.01 -2.71
N LEU A 3 -1.32 15.42 -1.73
CA LEU A 3 -0.74 15.10 -0.41
C LEU A 3 -0.32 13.62 -0.33
N LEU A 4 0.36 13.23 0.74
CA LEU A 4 0.85 11.86 0.93
C LEU A 4 0.02 11.07 1.97
N ASP A 5 -0.20 9.79 1.69
CA ASP A 5 -0.59 8.78 2.68
C ASP A 5 0.58 7.83 2.92
N VAL A 6 1.23 7.95 4.09
CA VAL A 6 2.53 7.30 4.35
C VAL A 6 2.44 6.17 5.38
N PRO A 7 3.22 5.08 5.25
CA PRO A 7 3.26 4.05 6.26
C PRO A 7 3.83 4.60 7.57
N PHE A 8 3.31 4.14 8.71
CA PHE A 8 3.85 4.48 10.03
C PHE A 8 4.47 3.25 10.72
N ILE A 9 5.62 3.48 11.35
CA ILE A 9 6.29 2.58 12.28
C ILE A 9 6.81 3.42 13.47
N PRO A 10 6.87 2.89 14.69
CA PRO A 10 7.25 3.66 15.87
C PRO A 10 8.77 3.81 16.03
N ALA A 11 9.48 4.13 14.95
CA ALA A 11 10.92 4.40 14.98
C ALA A 11 11.16 5.89 15.32
N PRO A 12 11.94 6.25 16.36
CA PRO A 12 12.06 7.62 16.84
C PRO A 12 12.55 8.64 15.79
N ASP A 13 13.53 8.26 14.99
CA ASP A 13 14.07 9.07 13.89
C ASP A 13 13.02 9.32 12.80
N TYR A 14 12.23 8.29 12.48
CA TYR A 14 11.14 8.38 11.53
C TYR A 14 9.97 9.21 12.04
N ILE A 15 9.60 9.10 13.32
CA ILE A 15 8.58 9.95 13.96
C ILE A 15 8.99 11.42 13.85
N ALA A 16 10.23 11.74 14.25
CA ALA A 16 10.75 13.11 14.15
C ALA A 16 10.73 13.63 12.71
N TYR A 17 11.09 12.78 11.74
CA TYR A 17 10.98 13.11 10.32
C TYR A 17 9.53 13.40 9.90
N LEU A 18 8.57 12.53 10.23
CA LEU A 18 7.17 12.70 9.87
C LEU A 18 6.55 13.97 10.46
N THR A 19 6.89 14.32 11.71
CA THR A 19 6.46 15.57 12.34
C THR A 19 6.93 16.79 11.54
N GLN A 20 8.17 16.78 11.03
CA GLN A 20 8.68 17.86 10.16
C GLN A 20 8.00 17.88 8.79
N GLN A 21 7.50 16.73 8.30
CA GLN A 21 6.83 16.62 7.00
C GLN A 21 5.29 16.73 7.07
N ALA A 22 4.71 16.99 8.24
CA ALA A 22 3.26 16.91 8.48
C ALA A 22 2.42 17.71 7.47
N ALA A 23 2.88 18.88 7.04
CA ALA A 23 2.18 19.72 6.06
C ALA A 23 2.02 19.08 4.66
N SER A 24 2.83 18.08 4.33
CA SER A 24 2.76 17.33 3.06
C SER A 24 2.02 15.98 3.21
N ILE A 25 1.57 15.64 4.41
CA ILE A 25 0.97 14.34 4.73
C ILE A 25 -0.52 14.54 5.02
N TYR A 26 -1.37 13.85 4.27
CA TYR A 26 -2.80 13.78 4.57
C TYR A 26 -3.08 12.78 5.70
N SER A 27 -2.47 11.60 5.59
CA SER A 27 -2.70 10.51 6.54
C SER A 27 -1.47 9.64 6.74
N ILE A 28 -1.44 8.95 7.87
CA ILE A 28 -0.56 7.83 8.13
C ILE A 28 -1.36 6.54 8.28
N HIS A 29 -0.75 5.41 7.94
CA HIS A 29 -1.37 4.09 8.10
C HIS A 29 -0.42 3.06 8.71
N PHE A 30 -0.90 2.22 9.61
CA PHE A 30 -0.06 1.38 10.47
C PHE A 30 -0.67 0.01 10.77
N SER A 31 0.20 -0.91 11.16
CA SER A 31 -0.17 -2.16 11.80
C SER A 31 -0.52 -1.92 13.26
N LEU A 32 -1.42 -2.72 13.84
CA LEU A 32 -1.65 -2.71 15.28
C LEU A 32 -0.60 -3.51 16.07
N PHE A 33 0.36 -4.17 15.39
CA PHE A 33 1.42 -4.99 16.00
C PHE A 33 0.90 -5.96 17.07
N SER A 34 -0.25 -6.56 16.81
CA SER A 34 -0.84 -7.56 17.68
C SER A 34 -0.77 -8.92 17.01
N ARG A 35 -0.27 -9.92 17.75
CA ARG A 35 -0.23 -11.32 17.29
C ARG A 35 -1.60 -11.89 16.93
N THR A 36 -2.67 -11.31 17.49
CA THR A 36 -4.04 -11.70 17.20
C THR A 36 -4.64 -10.90 16.06
N ILE A 37 -4.04 -9.83 15.53
CA ILE A 37 -4.68 -8.98 14.53
C ILE A 37 -4.00 -9.18 13.16
N PRO A 38 -4.68 -9.79 12.18
CA PRO A 38 -4.12 -10.10 10.87
C PRO A 38 -3.93 -8.85 9.98
N ASP A 39 -2.84 -8.11 10.16
CA ASP A 39 -2.37 -7.15 9.14
C ASP A 39 -1.85 -7.93 7.92
N GLY A 40 -2.22 -7.52 6.70
CA GLY A 40 -1.83 -8.18 5.46
C GLY A 40 -0.31 -8.31 5.25
N ARG A 41 0.53 -7.55 5.97
CA ARG A 41 1.97 -7.80 6.09
C ARG A 41 2.47 -7.42 7.48
N HIS A 42 2.68 -8.40 8.36
CA HIS A 42 3.27 -8.19 9.68
C HIS A 42 4.81 -8.13 9.56
N PRO A 43 5.47 -7.03 9.94
CA PRO A 43 6.92 -7.01 10.04
C PRO A 43 7.39 -7.79 11.27
N ASP A 44 8.53 -8.47 11.18
CA ASP A 44 9.24 -9.09 12.32
C ASP A 44 10.20 -8.08 13.01
N HIS A 45 9.82 -6.79 13.06
CA HIS A 45 10.66 -5.71 13.61
C HIS A 45 10.61 -5.59 15.15
N GLY A 46 9.89 -6.50 15.82
CA GLY A 46 9.82 -6.56 17.29
C GLY A 46 8.93 -5.53 17.97
N TRP A 47 8.46 -4.49 17.25
CA TRP A 47 7.56 -3.46 17.81
C TRP A 47 6.27 -4.06 18.39
N GLN A 48 5.83 -3.52 19.52
CA GLN A 48 4.54 -3.86 20.13
C GLN A 48 3.56 -2.68 20.10
N PHE A 49 2.31 -2.96 20.44
CA PHE A 49 1.22 -1.99 20.46
C PHE A 49 1.48 -0.74 21.34
N PRO A 50 2.08 -0.83 22.55
CA PRO A 50 2.38 0.35 23.35
C PRO A 50 3.33 1.34 22.66
N GLU A 51 4.37 0.86 21.99
CA GLU A 51 5.32 1.69 21.22
C GLU A 51 4.63 2.39 20.05
N LEU A 52 3.70 1.68 19.37
CA LEU A 52 2.84 2.27 18.36
C LEU A 52 1.98 3.41 18.94
N ALA A 53 1.26 3.16 20.03
CA ALA A 53 0.35 4.15 20.62
C ALA A 53 1.12 5.41 21.08
N ALA A 54 2.28 5.23 21.71
CA ALA A 54 3.15 6.33 22.11
C ALA A 54 3.60 7.15 20.89
N GLY A 55 4.13 6.50 19.85
CA GLY A 55 4.61 7.19 18.66
C GLY A 55 3.50 7.90 17.87
N LEU A 56 2.27 7.36 17.84
CA LEU A 56 1.13 8.01 17.19
C LEU A 56 0.73 9.32 17.88
N THR A 57 0.90 9.40 19.20
CA THR A 57 0.60 10.61 19.99
C THR A 57 1.50 11.79 19.60
N GLU A 58 2.73 11.50 19.19
CA GLU A 58 3.69 12.53 18.76
C GLU A 58 3.34 13.15 17.39
N ILE A 59 2.49 12.48 16.61
CA ILE A 59 2.09 12.96 15.28
C ILE A 59 0.72 13.66 15.38
N SER A 60 0.74 14.99 15.26
CA SER A 60 -0.47 15.83 15.25
C SER A 60 -0.86 16.31 13.85
N GLY A 61 -2.15 16.58 13.63
CA GLY A 61 -2.63 17.26 12.41
C GLY A 61 -2.70 16.38 11.15
N VAL A 62 -2.45 15.07 11.27
CA VAL A 62 -2.59 14.09 10.18
C VAL A 62 -3.60 13.02 10.58
N LYS A 63 -4.34 12.51 9.60
CA LYS A 63 -5.30 11.42 9.81
C LYS A 63 -4.60 10.09 10.09
N LYS A 64 -5.15 9.24 10.95
CA LYS A 64 -4.55 7.99 11.42
C LYS A 64 -5.44 6.78 11.08
N TYR A 65 -4.92 5.84 10.30
CA TYR A 65 -5.67 4.66 9.87
C TYR A 65 -4.99 3.34 10.25
N ALA A 66 -5.66 2.52 11.05
CA ALA A 66 -5.20 1.17 11.35
C ALA A 66 -5.50 0.21 10.18
N LEU A 67 -4.55 -0.66 9.83
CA LEU A 67 -4.74 -1.66 8.78
C LEU A 67 -5.33 -2.95 9.33
N LEU A 68 -6.50 -3.31 8.82
CA LEU A 68 -7.19 -4.60 9.00
C LEU A 68 -7.46 -5.22 7.62
N ASN A 69 -6.46 -5.16 6.76
CA ASN A 69 -6.59 -5.30 5.31
C ASN A 69 -6.12 -6.67 4.77
N SER A 70 -6.02 -7.70 5.62
CA SER A 70 -5.91 -9.07 5.15
C SER A 70 -7.11 -9.43 4.26
N ARG A 71 -6.88 -10.27 3.24
CA ARG A 71 -7.92 -10.65 2.27
C ARG A 71 -9.12 -11.32 2.93
N PHE A 72 -8.86 -12.11 3.97
CA PHE A 72 -9.84 -12.70 4.85
C PHE A 72 -9.20 -12.90 6.23
N HIS A 73 -10.04 -13.04 7.25
CA HIS A 73 -9.61 -13.35 8.62
C HIS A 73 -10.03 -14.76 9.02
N HIS A 74 -9.44 -15.27 10.10
CA HIS A 74 -9.90 -16.53 10.67
C HIS A 74 -11.38 -16.41 11.07
N PRO A 75 -12.27 -17.36 10.72
CA PRO A 75 -13.72 -17.22 10.92
C PRO A 75 -14.17 -16.90 12.36
N ARG A 76 -13.37 -17.27 13.37
CA ARG A 76 -13.61 -16.88 14.77
C ARG A 76 -13.64 -15.36 14.98
N PHE A 77 -12.90 -14.57 14.20
CA PHE A 77 -12.99 -13.11 14.27
C PHE A 77 -14.38 -12.56 13.95
N TYR A 78 -15.23 -13.32 13.26
CA TYR A 78 -16.55 -12.86 12.86
C TYR A 78 -17.63 -13.12 13.92
N ALA A 79 -17.44 -14.14 14.77
CA ALA A 79 -18.50 -14.65 15.65
C ALA A 79 -18.10 -14.81 17.13
N ASP A 80 -16.80 -14.91 17.42
CA ASP A 80 -16.29 -15.20 18.75
C ASP A 80 -15.79 -13.92 19.44
N ARG A 81 -16.50 -13.52 20.50
CA ARG A 81 -16.17 -12.33 21.29
C ARG A 81 -14.76 -12.39 21.88
N GLU A 82 -14.27 -13.56 22.28
CA GLU A 82 -12.93 -13.69 22.83
C GLU A 82 -11.84 -13.36 21.80
N PHE A 83 -12.11 -13.66 20.52
CA PHE A 83 -11.20 -13.38 19.42
C PHE A 83 -11.20 -11.90 19.01
N ILE A 84 -12.37 -11.26 18.97
CA ILE A 84 -12.49 -9.87 18.51
C ILE A 84 -12.23 -8.83 19.63
N ASN A 85 -12.48 -9.17 20.90
CA ASN A 85 -12.33 -8.24 22.03
C ASN A 85 -10.92 -7.63 22.16
N PRO A 86 -9.81 -8.38 21.96
CA PRO A 86 -8.47 -7.78 21.96
C PRO A 86 -8.28 -6.71 20.88
N LEU A 87 -8.83 -6.93 19.68
CA LEU A 87 -8.84 -5.94 18.60
C LEU A 87 -9.64 -4.69 18.99
N LEU A 88 -10.86 -4.89 19.53
CA LEU A 88 -11.71 -3.80 19.99
C LEU A 88 -11.05 -2.98 21.11
N LYS A 89 -10.37 -3.64 22.05
CA LYS A 89 -9.63 -2.95 23.13
C LYS A 89 -8.49 -2.08 22.59
N ASN A 90 -7.75 -2.56 21.60
CA ASN A 90 -6.70 -1.77 20.96
C ASN A 90 -7.27 -0.58 20.19
N ILE A 91 -8.38 -0.78 19.49
CA ILE A 91 -9.11 0.30 18.79
C ILE A 91 -9.59 1.36 19.79
N ASP A 92 -10.24 0.93 20.87
CA ASP A 92 -10.76 1.81 21.93
C ASP A 92 -9.64 2.63 22.58
N HIS A 93 -8.51 2.00 22.92
CA HIS A 93 -7.34 2.70 23.44
C HIS A 93 -6.84 3.80 22.51
N LEU A 94 -6.71 3.52 21.21
CA LEU A 94 -6.28 4.52 20.24
C LEU A 94 -7.32 5.64 20.04
N LEU A 95 -8.62 5.34 20.16
CA LEU A 95 -9.68 6.34 20.09
C LEU A 95 -9.65 7.28 21.29
N CYS A 96 -9.48 6.75 22.51
CA CYS A 96 -9.37 7.56 23.74
C CYS A 96 -8.25 8.60 23.64
N ASP A 97 -7.13 8.26 22.99
CA ASP A 97 -5.97 9.14 22.83
C ASP A 97 -6.04 10.01 21.55
N ASN A 98 -7.17 10.03 20.83
CA ASN A 98 -7.32 10.71 19.53
C ASN A 98 -6.25 10.27 18.49
N ASN A 99 -5.88 9.00 18.54
CA ASN A 99 -4.85 8.37 17.71
C ASN A 99 -5.41 7.49 16.59
N LEU A 100 -6.72 7.53 16.34
CA LEU A 100 -7.37 6.74 15.29
C LEU A 100 -8.56 7.47 14.68
N ASP A 101 -8.57 7.62 13.36
CA ASP A 101 -9.68 8.20 12.60
C ASP A 101 -10.53 7.14 11.88
N GLY A 102 -9.91 5.99 11.56
CA GLY A 102 -10.57 4.93 10.82
C GLY A 102 -9.73 3.67 10.66
N ILE A 103 -10.33 2.69 9.99
CA ILE A 103 -9.71 1.41 9.66
C ILE A 103 -9.66 1.23 8.15
N THR A 104 -8.58 0.63 7.64
CA THR A 104 -8.49 0.20 6.25
C THR A 104 -8.71 -1.30 6.16
N LEU A 105 -9.70 -1.74 5.39
CA LEU A 105 -10.12 -3.14 5.34
C LEU A 105 -10.33 -3.66 3.92
N VAL A 106 -10.23 -4.97 3.77
CA VAL A 106 -10.49 -5.69 2.50
C VAL A 106 -11.57 -6.74 2.71
N ASP A 107 -11.62 -7.31 3.91
CA ASP A 107 -12.60 -8.28 4.35
C ASP A 107 -13.83 -7.58 4.95
N PHE A 108 -14.93 -7.56 4.20
CA PHE A 108 -16.18 -6.91 4.62
C PHE A 108 -17.01 -7.76 5.59
N TYR A 109 -16.67 -9.05 5.79
CA TYR A 109 -17.24 -9.81 6.92
C TYR A 109 -16.69 -9.28 8.25
N LEU A 110 -15.41 -8.93 8.30
CA LEU A 110 -14.83 -8.27 9.47
C LEU A 110 -15.46 -6.90 9.72
N LEU A 111 -15.74 -6.11 8.68
CA LEU A 111 -16.45 -4.82 8.82
C LEU A 111 -17.79 -5.03 9.55
N GLN A 112 -18.62 -5.94 9.06
CA GLN A 112 -19.92 -6.22 9.67
C GLN A 112 -19.76 -6.76 11.09
N ALA A 113 -18.82 -7.68 11.32
CA ALA A 113 -18.56 -8.21 12.65
C ALA A 113 -18.16 -7.12 13.65
N LEU A 114 -17.26 -6.20 13.27
CA LEU A 114 -16.88 -5.07 14.14
C LEU A 114 -18.07 -4.15 14.43
N SER A 115 -18.87 -3.85 13.40
CA SER A 115 -20.10 -3.05 13.50
C SER A 115 -21.08 -3.67 14.51
N ASP A 116 -21.31 -4.98 14.45
CA ASP A 116 -22.27 -5.66 15.32
C ASP A 116 -21.75 -5.85 16.75
N HIS A 117 -20.45 -6.09 16.91
CA HIS A 117 -19.85 -6.34 18.22
C HIS A 117 -19.66 -5.06 19.04
N SER A 118 -19.38 -3.93 18.38
CA SER A 118 -19.22 -2.63 19.03
C SER A 118 -19.70 -1.47 18.15
N PRO A 119 -21.03 -1.25 18.07
CA PRO A 119 -21.63 -0.14 17.32
C PRO A 119 -21.07 1.23 17.71
N GLU A 120 -20.83 1.45 19.00
CA GLU A 120 -20.34 2.73 19.53
C GLU A 120 -18.92 3.06 19.09
N LEU A 121 -18.03 2.07 19.02
CA LEU A 121 -16.67 2.27 18.48
C LEU A 121 -16.71 2.43 16.95
N ALA A 122 -17.51 1.62 16.26
CA ALA A 122 -17.68 1.72 14.81
C ALA A 122 -18.15 3.11 14.38
N ALA A 123 -19.13 3.70 15.09
CA ALA A 123 -19.65 5.04 14.82
C ALA A 123 -18.60 6.17 14.91
N GLN A 124 -17.48 5.93 15.59
CA GLN A 124 -16.38 6.87 15.71
C GLN A 124 -15.32 6.72 14.62
N LEU A 125 -15.42 5.69 13.77
CA LEU A 125 -14.38 5.32 12.81
C LEU A 125 -14.87 5.45 11.37
N GLU A 126 -13.97 5.91 10.49
CA GLU A 126 -14.15 5.76 9.05
C GLU A 126 -13.82 4.31 8.63
N ALA A 127 -14.62 3.72 7.74
CA ALA A 127 -14.29 2.45 7.09
C ALA A 127 -13.75 2.72 5.67
N VAL A 128 -12.45 2.52 5.47
CA VAL A 128 -11.78 2.79 4.20
C VAL A 128 -11.51 1.47 3.45
N PRO A 129 -12.07 1.26 2.25
CA PRO A 129 -11.68 0.14 1.41
C PRO A 129 -10.18 0.19 1.09
N GLY A 130 -9.48 -0.91 1.32
CA GLY A 130 -8.05 -1.04 1.03
C GLY A 130 -7.79 -1.14 -0.48
N VAL A 131 -6.57 -0.82 -0.92
CA VAL A 131 -6.16 -0.92 -2.34
C VAL A 131 -6.41 -2.32 -2.92
N ASN A 132 -6.35 -3.36 -2.09
CA ASN A 132 -6.58 -4.74 -2.53
C ASN A 132 -8.06 -5.10 -2.77
N CYS A 133 -9.01 -4.20 -2.47
CA CYS A 133 -10.38 -4.29 -2.98
C CYS A 133 -10.43 -4.06 -4.51
N MET A 134 -9.36 -3.52 -5.11
CA MET A 134 -9.22 -3.31 -6.55
C MET A 134 -10.38 -2.50 -7.13
N LEU A 135 -10.64 -1.34 -6.54
CA LEU A 135 -11.75 -0.46 -6.93
C LEU A 135 -11.39 0.37 -8.17
N ASP A 136 -11.90 0.01 -9.34
CA ASP A 136 -11.55 0.65 -10.62
C ASP A 136 -12.75 1.22 -11.39
N SER A 137 -13.97 1.09 -10.86
CA SER A 137 -15.21 1.52 -11.50
C SER A 137 -16.22 2.11 -10.51
N LEU A 138 -17.09 2.99 -10.98
CA LEU A 138 -18.09 3.64 -10.12
C LEU A 138 -19.04 2.61 -9.50
N ASP A 139 -19.50 1.63 -10.26
CA ASP A 139 -20.52 0.68 -9.79
C ASP A 139 -19.97 -0.22 -8.67
N GLN A 140 -18.72 -0.67 -8.81
CA GLN A 140 -18.02 -1.38 -7.75
C GLN A 140 -17.84 -0.50 -6.51
N ILE A 141 -17.40 0.76 -6.69
CA ILE A 141 -17.21 1.70 -5.58
C ILE A 141 -18.53 1.95 -4.84
N SER A 142 -19.61 2.26 -5.57
CA SER A 142 -20.94 2.48 -5.00
C SER A 142 -21.40 1.28 -4.18
N SER A 143 -21.16 0.05 -4.68
CA SER A 143 -21.52 -1.18 -3.97
C SER A 143 -20.79 -1.31 -2.64
N TYR A 144 -19.49 -0.98 -2.60
CA TYR A 144 -18.70 -1.03 -1.37
C TYR A 144 -19.13 0.07 -0.37
N LEU A 145 -19.41 1.28 -0.86
CA LEU A 145 -19.87 2.39 -0.03
C LEU A 145 -21.27 2.11 0.55
N GLU A 146 -22.18 1.50 -0.20
CA GLU A 146 -23.50 1.11 0.30
C GLU A 146 -23.40 0.11 1.47
N ILE A 147 -22.47 -0.86 1.41
CA ILE A 147 -22.25 -1.78 2.53
C ILE A 147 -21.69 -1.04 3.76
N ILE A 148 -20.80 -0.06 3.57
CA ILE A 148 -20.32 0.78 4.67
C ILE A 148 -21.46 1.58 5.29
N GLU A 149 -22.32 2.20 4.47
CA GLU A 149 -23.50 2.96 4.94
C GLU A 149 -24.51 2.11 5.70
N ARG A 150 -24.59 0.80 5.40
CA ARG A 150 -25.43 -0.16 6.13
C ARG A 150 -24.83 -0.62 7.46
N SER A 151 -23.54 -0.35 7.68
CA SER A 151 -22.85 -0.63 8.94
C SER A 151 -22.94 0.56 9.90
N HIS A 152 -22.40 0.41 11.11
CA HIS A 152 -22.29 1.54 12.05
C HIS A 152 -21.09 2.44 11.77
N PHE A 153 -20.22 2.12 10.81
CA PHE A 153 -19.07 2.95 10.48
C PHE A 153 -19.45 4.22 9.73
N ARG A 154 -18.63 5.26 9.89
CA ARG A 154 -18.73 6.46 9.07
C ARG A 154 -18.25 6.17 7.65
N ALA A 155 -18.90 6.83 6.68
CA ALA A 155 -18.42 6.86 5.31
C ALA A 155 -16.97 7.39 5.25
N PRO A 156 -16.12 6.85 4.37
CA PRO A 156 -14.72 7.24 4.30
C PRO A 156 -14.56 8.65 3.71
N THR A 157 -13.62 9.43 4.23
CA THR A 157 -13.24 10.72 3.65
C THR A 157 -12.21 10.59 2.53
N LYS A 158 -11.58 9.42 2.42
CA LYS A 158 -10.63 9.05 1.36
C LYS A 158 -10.96 7.68 0.77
N LEU A 159 -10.73 7.51 -0.52
CA LEU A 159 -10.92 6.23 -1.21
C LEU A 159 -9.65 5.82 -1.95
N ASN A 160 -9.22 4.57 -1.75
CA ASN A 160 -8.13 3.97 -2.50
C ASN A 160 -8.66 3.39 -3.82
N LEU A 161 -8.24 3.98 -4.93
CA LEU A 161 -8.52 3.46 -6.27
C LEU A 161 -7.50 2.37 -6.64
N ASP A 162 -7.88 1.50 -7.57
CA ASP A 162 -7.00 0.43 -8.02
C ASP A 162 -5.80 0.97 -8.80
N ARG A 163 -4.66 0.30 -8.59
CA ARG A 163 -3.40 0.55 -9.29
C ARG A 163 -3.54 0.39 -10.81
N SER A 164 -4.51 -0.40 -11.29
CA SER A 164 -4.77 -0.52 -12.73
C SER A 164 -5.05 0.84 -13.39
N LEU A 165 -5.57 1.82 -12.64
CA LEU A 165 -5.84 3.18 -13.15
C LEU A 165 -4.58 4.05 -13.27
N ASN A 166 -3.48 3.71 -12.59
CA ASN A 166 -2.27 4.54 -12.57
C ASN A 166 -1.70 4.81 -13.98
N ARG A 167 -1.87 3.89 -14.93
CA ARG A 167 -1.39 4.06 -16.32
C ARG A 167 -2.51 4.29 -17.33
N ASN A 168 -3.74 4.54 -16.89
CA ASN A 168 -4.88 4.81 -17.79
C ASN A 168 -5.51 6.16 -17.40
N LEU A 169 -4.89 7.26 -17.85
CA LEU A 169 -5.27 8.62 -17.43
C LEU A 169 -6.69 9.04 -17.86
N GLU A 170 -7.15 8.60 -19.03
CA GLU A 170 -8.52 8.90 -19.49
C GLU A 170 -9.57 8.18 -18.62
N PRO A 171 -9.49 6.84 -18.39
CA PRO A 171 -10.39 6.18 -17.46
C PRO A 171 -10.34 6.75 -16.04
N LEU A 172 -9.13 7.08 -15.54
CA LEU A 172 -8.96 7.71 -14.24
C LEU A 172 -9.67 9.07 -14.17
N SER A 173 -9.52 9.90 -15.21
CA SER A 173 -10.15 11.22 -15.28
C SER A 173 -11.68 11.14 -15.32
N SER A 174 -12.21 10.22 -16.12
CA SER A 174 -13.65 9.94 -16.22
C SER A 174 -14.21 9.46 -14.88
N LEU A 175 -13.55 8.49 -14.23
CA LEU A 175 -13.96 7.97 -12.93
C LEU A 175 -13.86 9.06 -11.84
N SER A 176 -12.75 9.79 -11.79
CA SER A 176 -12.54 10.89 -10.84
C SER A 176 -13.65 11.94 -10.93
N SER A 177 -13.99 12.39 -12.15
CA SER A 177 -15.05 13.36 -12.38
C SER A 177 -16.42 12.86 -11.90
N ARG A 178 -16.74 11.59 -12.18
CA ARG A 178 -17.98 10.96 -11.71
C ARG A 178 -18.02 10.83 -10.19
N LEU A 179 -16.93 10.38 -9.56
CA LEU A 179 -16.85 10.24 -8.11
C LEU A 179 -16.96 11.57 -7.39
N LYS A 180 -16.27 12.62 -7.86
CA LYS A 180 -16.36 13.97 -7.27
C LYS A 180 -17.77 14.56 -7.37
N LYS A 181 -18.52 14.19 -8.41
CA LYS A 181 -19.93 14.57 -8.57
C LYS A 181 -20.86 13.77 -7.64
N SER A 182 -20.65 12.45 -7.54
CA SER A 182 -21.50 11.55 -6.73
C SER A 182 -21.23 11.64 -5.23
N TYR A 183 -19.98 11.90 -4.84
CA TYR A 183 -19.51 11.93 -3.46
C TYR A 183 -18.69 13.21 -3.20
N PRO A 184 -19.35 14.38 -3.07
CA PRO A 184 -18.66 15.65 -2.84
C PRO A 184 -17.79 15.58 -1.59
N GLY A 185 -16.52 16.00 -1.72
CA GLY A 185 -15.55 16.01 -0.63
C GLY A 185 -14.75 14.72 -0.45
N LEU A 186 -15.11 13.63 -1.14
CA LEU A 186 -14.34 12.39 -1.13
C LEU A 186 -12.97 12.59 -1.80
N LYS A 187 -11.89 12.31 -1.08
CA LYS A 187 -10.52 12.39 -1.59
C LYS A 187 -10.10 11.11 -2.29
N LEU A 188 -9.57 11.22 -3.50
CA LEU A 188 -9.15 10.06 -4.28
C LEU A 188 -7.67 9.78 -4.08
N THR A 189 -7.34 8.51 -3.87
CA THR A 189 -5.99 8.04 -3.53
C THR A 189 -5.50 7.01 -4.55
N LEU A 190 -4.25 7.14 -5.02
CA LEU A 190 -3.56 6.09 -5.80
C LEU A 190 -2.31 5.59 -5.07
N LEU A 191 -2.06 4.28 -5.13
CA LEU A 191 -0.85 3.66 -4.61
C LEU A 191 0.29 3.80 -5.62
N ALA A 192 1.39 4.44 -5.23
CA ALA A 192 2.42 4.84 -6.19
C ALA A 192 3.61 3.90 -6.31
N ASN A 193 4.14 3.35 -5.22
CA ASN A 193 5.45 2.70 -5.23
C ASN A 193 5.41 1.17 -5.04
N GLU A 194 4.27 0.55 -5.38
CA GLU A 194 4.14 -0.91 -5.40
C GLU A 194 4.51 -1.45 -6.78
N GLY A 195 5.49 -2.35 -6.82
CA GLY A 195 6.03 -2.91 -8.06
C GLY A 195 5.40 -4.24 -8.48
N CYS A 196 4.08 -4.30 -8.61
CA CYS A 196 3.41 -5.52 -9.09
C CYS A 196 3.44 -5.61 -10.61
N LEU A 197 3.30 -6.82 -11.17
CA LEU A 197 2.99 -6.96 -12.59
C LEU A 197 1.69 -6.23 -12.93
N LEU A 198 1.61 -5.63 -14.12
CA LEU A 198 0.38 -5.05 -14.63
C LEU A 198 -0.71 -6.14 -14.69
N ASN A 199 -1.85 -5.90 -14.04
CA ASN A 199 -2.95 -6.86 -13.94
C ASN A 199 -2.48 -8.26 -13.50
N CYS A 200 -1.64 -8.31 -12.46
CA CYS A 200 -0.95 -9.52 -12.01
C CYS A 200 -1.93 -10.70 -11.82
N PRO A 201 -1.79 -11.80 -12.59
CA PRO A 201 -2.70 -12.94 -12.50
C PRO A 201 -2.54 -13.69 -11.17
N PHE A 202 -1.41 -13.53 -10.49
CA PHE A 202 -1.14 -14.17 -9.21
C PHE A 202 -1.73 -13.40 -8.02
N LYS A 203 -2.22 -12.17 -8.20
CA LYS A 203 -2.52 -11.26 -7.09
C LYS A 203 -3.56 -11.82 -6.11
N PHE A 204 -4.66 -12.39 -6.63
CA PHE A 204 -5.71 -12.95 -5.78
C PHE A 204 -5.20 -14.12 -4.93
N SER A 205 -4.54 -15.10 -5.55
CA SER A 205 -4.00 -16.26 -4.84
C SER A 205 -2.88 -15.85 -3.88
N HIS A 206 -2.03 -14.90 -4.28
CA HIS A 206 -0.96 -14.37 -3.45
C HIS A 206 -1.52 -13.71 -2.17
N ASP A 207 -2.47 -12.77 -2.31
CA ASP A 207 -3.09 -12.11 -1.16
C ASP A 207 -3.82 -13.11 -0.24
N ALA A 208 -4.49 -14.11 -0.84
CA ALA A 208 -5.17 -15.17 -0.09
C ALA A 208 -4.19 -16.06 0.67
N GLN A 209 -3.04 -16.40 0.10
CA GLN A 209 -1.99 -17.16 0.78
C GLN A 209 -1.39 -16.38 1.96
N ILE A 210 -1.17 -15.06 1.79
CA ILE A 210 -0.73 -14.23 2.93
C ILE A 210 -1.79 -14.23 4.03
N ALA A 211 -3.06 -14.01 3.67
CA ALA A 211 -4.16 -14.04 4.63
C ALA A 211 -4.26 -15.38 5.36
N PHE A 212 -4.10 -16.50 4.63
CA PHE A 212 -4.09 -17.84 5.21
C PHE A 212 -2.92 -18.06 6.17
N ALA A 213 -1.72 -17.59 5.84
CA ALA A 213 -0.58 -17.66 6.75
C ALA A 213 -0.83 -16.80 8.00
N ASN A 214 -1.45 -15.63 7.86
CA ASN A 214 -1.79 -14.74 8.96
C ASN A 214 -2.85 -15.33 9.91
N THR A 215 -3.60 -16.37 9.53
CA THR A 215 -4.49 -17.08 10.48
C THR A 215 -3.72 -18.04 11.40
N GLY A 216 -2.41 -18.22 11.19
CA GLY A 216 -1.58 -19.19 11.91
C GLY A 216 -1.77 -20.63 11.42
N CYS A 217 -2.55 -20.85 10.36
CA CYS A 217 -2.81 -22.19 9.83
C CYS A 217 -1.66 -22.72 8.95
N ALA A 218 -0.80 -21.84 8.44
CA ALA A 218 0.38 -22.20 7.65
C ALA A 218 1.49 -21.15 7.77
N ALA A 219 2.72 -21.53 7.44
CA ALA A 219 3.82 -20.59 7.27
C ALA A 219 3.62 -19.70 6.03
N ASN A 220 4.17 -18.49 6.06
CA ASN A 220 4.12 -17.60 4.91
C ASN A 220 5.21 -17.96 3.89
N GLU A 221 4.84 -18.76 2.89
CA GLU A 221 5.73 -19.20 1.79
C GLU A 221 5.57 -18.39 0.50
N THR A 222 4.92 -17.23 0.57
CA THR A 222 4.54 -16.47 -0.63
C THR A 222 5.72 -15.91 -1.41
N TYR A 223 6.82 -15.59 -0.73
CA TYR A 223 8.07 -15.22 -1.40
C TYR A 223 8.59 -16.38 -2.26
N ASN A 224 8.71 -17.57 -1.70
CA ASN A 224 9.20 -18.77 -2.39
C ASN A 224 8.27 -19.16 -3.56
N ALA A 225 6.96 -19.13 -3.33
CA ALA A 225 5.97 -19.38 -4.38
C ALA A 225 6.12 -18.40 -5.55
N ASN A 226 6.23 -17.10 -5.28
CA ASN A 226 6.42 -16.09 -6.32
C ASN A 226 7.78 -16.21 -7.03
N ASN A 227 8.83 -16.59 -6.29
CA ASN A 227 10.19 -16.75 -6.82
C ASN A 227 10.33 -17.96 -7.75
N LEU A 228 9.64 -19.06 -7.46
CA LEU A 228 9.72 -20.31 -8.23
C LEU A 228 8.66 -20.39 -9.33
N LEU A 229 7.46 -19.86 -9.08
CA LEU A 229 6.27 -20.08 -9.91
C LEU A 229 5.60 -18.78 -10.40
N GLY A 230 5.82 -17.66 -9.72
CA GLY A 230 5.00 -16.45 -9.88
C GLY A 230 5.73 -15.23 -10.43
N CYS A 231 5.33 -14.05 -9.92
CA CYS A 231 5.72 -12.76 -10.50
C CYS A 231 7.22 -12.45 -10.39
N ILE A 232 7.89 -12.89 -9.31
CA ILE A 232 9.34 -12.69 -9.13
C ILE A 232 10.12 -13.44 -10.20
N ARG A 233 9.71 -14.68 -10.50
CA ARG A 233 10.31 -15.45 -11.61
C ARG A 233 10.20 -14.70 -12.94
N ILE A 234 9.02 -14.19 -13.26
CA ILE A 234 8.78 -13.45 -14.51
C ILE A 234 9.65 -12.19 -14.57
N LEU A 235 9.74 -11.41 -13.49
CA LEU A 235 10.58 -10.21 -13.44
C LEU A 235 12.07 -10.53 -13.55
N ARG A 236 12.52 -11.68 -13.02
CA ARG A 236 13.90 -12.14 -13.18
C ARG A 236 14.22 -12.57 -14.62
N GLU A 237 13.30 -13.31 -15.26
CA GLU A 237 13.46 -13.77 -16.65
C GLU A 237 13.27 -12.63 -17.67
N HIS A 238 12.44 -11.64 -17.33
CA HIS A 238 12.05 -10.52 -18.18
C HIS A 238 12.03 -9.20 -17.39
N PRO A 239 13.19 -8.65 -17.01
CA PRO A 239 13.28 -7.42 -16.21
C PRO A 239 12.63 -6.21 -16.88
N GLU A 240 12.48 -6.19 -18.21
CA GLU A 240 11.79 -5.10 -18.92
C GLU A 240 10.31 -4.98 -18.52
N GLN A 241 9.73 -6.03 -17.92
CA GLN A 241 8.37 -6.03 -17.38
C GLN A 241 8.21 -5.02 -16.24
N LEU A 242 9.31 -4.61 -15.57
CA LEU A 242 9.25 -3.60 -14.51
C LEU A 242 8.61 -2.31 -15.01
N PHE A 243 8.91 -1.85 -16.23
CA PHE A 243 8.35 -0.60 -16.79
C PHE A 243 6.86 -0.71 -17.15
N LYS A 244 6.32 -1.93 -17.19
CA LYS A 244 4.88 -2.15 -17.35
C LYS A 244 4.15 -2.07 -16.02
N SER A 245 4.86 -2.26 -14.90
CA SER A 245 4.30 -2.14 -13.57
C SER A 245 3.61 -0.78 -13.40
N PRO A 246 2.41 -0.75 -12.79
CA PRO A 246 1.64 0.48 -12.69
C PRO A 246 2.13 1.40 -11.57
N PHE A 247 3.43 1.43 -11.22
CA PHE A 247 3.95 2.41 -10.27
C PHE A 247 3.79 3.84 -10.80
N ILE A 248 3.84 4.86 -9.94
CA ILE A 248 3.88 6.28 -10.32
C ILE A 248 5.25 6.79 -9.89
N ARG A 249 6.09 7.34 -10.77
CA ARG A 249 7.36 7.93 -10.33
C ARG A 249 7.10 9.23 -9.57
N PRO A 250 7.99 9.64 -8.66
CA PRO A 250 7.94 10.97 -8.06
C PRO A 250 7.79 12.09 -9.09
N GLU A 251 8.52 12.01 -10.21
CA GLU A 251 8.49 12.98 -11.31
C GLU A 251 7.17 12.99 -12.08
N ASP A 252 6.43 11.89 -12.05
CA ASP A 252 5.18 11.74 -12.80
C ASP A 252 3.95 12.21 -12.00
N VAL A 253 4.10 12.58 -10.72
CA VAL A 253 2.99 12.98 -9.82
C VAL A 253 2.18 14.15 -10.38
N ASP A 254 2.84 15.08 -11.08
CA ASP A 254 2.18 16.25 -11.69
C ASP A 254 1.11 15.87 -12.71
N GLY A 255 1.29 14.74 -13.40
CA GLY A 255 0.30 14.23 -14.36
C GLY A 255 -1.01 13.75 -13.72
N TYR A 256 -1.07 13.69 -12.39
CA TYR A 256 -2.24 13.25 -11.62
C TYR A 256 -2.91 14.41 -10.86
N GLU A 257 -2.36 15.63 -10.89
CA GLU A 257 -2.99 16.78 -10.25
C GLU A 257 -4.37 17.05 -10.85
N GLY A 258 -5.37 17.30 -10.00
CA GLY A 258 -6.76 17.48 -10.41
C GLY A 258 -7.50 16.17 -10.66
N LEU A 259 -6.79 15.07 -10.96
CA LEU A 259 -7.39 13.73 -11.09
C LEU A 259 -7.56 13.07 -9.71
N ILE A 260 -6.59 13.25 -8.82
CA ILE A 260 -6.59 12.69 -7.47
C ILE A 260 -6.14 13.73 -6.43
N ASP A 261 -6.24 13.36 -5.17
CA ASP A 261 -5.91 14.23 -4.04
C ASP A 261 -4.70 13.71 -3.24
N ILE A 262 -4.48 12.38 -3.23
CA ILE A 262 -3.52 11.73 -2.34
C ILE A 262 -2.71 10.66 -3.08
N ILE A 263 -1.39 10.65 -2.88
CA ILE A 263 -0.51 9.55 -3.24
C ILE A 263 -0.23 8.70 -2.01
N LYS A 264 -0.64 7.43 -2.05
CA LYS A 264 -0.32 6.44 -1.03
C LYS A 264 1.01 5.79 -1.34
N LEU A 265 1.83 5.67 -0.29
CA LEU A 265 3.11 4.97 -0.31
C LEU A 265 2.99 3.66 0.49
N CYS A 266 3.73 2.62 0.09
CA CYS A 266 3.85 1.35 0.80
C CYS A 266 5.33 1.00 1.06
N GLY A 267 5.59 -0.20 1.60
CA GLY A 267 6.92 -0.62 2.03
C GLY A 267 7.18 -0.52 3.54
N ARG A 268 6.14 -0.58 4.38
CA ARG A 268 6.26 -0.54 5.86
C ARG A 268 7.28 -1.53 6.42
N THR A 269 7.46 -2.68 5.76
CA THR A 269 8.38 -3.74 6.18
C THR A 269 9.85 -3.43 5.89
N LEU A 270 10.15 -2.39 5.10
CA LEU A 270 11.50 -2.07 4.61
C LEU A 270 12.29 -1.10 5.51
N GLY A 271 11.72 -0.72 6.64
CA GLY A 271 12.39 0.07 7.68
C GLY A 271 12.39 1.59 7.46
N PRO A 272 12.84 2.36 8.47
CA PRO A 272 12.71 3.82 8.50
C PRO A 272 13.48 4.51 7.36
N ASP A 273 14.70 4.05 7.03
CA ASP A 273 15.51 4.62 5.95
C ASP A 273 14.80 4.56 4.58
N PHE A 274 14.16 3.45 4.28
CA PHE A 274 13.36 3.31 3.06
C PHE A 274 12.17 4.27 3.09
N LEU A 275 11.43 4.31 4.19
CA LEU A 275 10.25 5.17 4.31
C LEU A 275 10.60 6.65 4.18
N MET A 276 11.64 7.13 4.87
CA MET A 276 12.14 8.51 4.74
C MET A 276 12.54 8.84 3.30
N ARG A 277 13.28 7.93 2.64
CA ARG A 277 13.71 8.10 1.23
C ARG A 277 12.53 8.25 0.29
N VAL A 278 11.56 7.35 0.38
CA VAL A 278 10.38 7.36 -0.50
C VAL A 278 9.52 8.59 -0.22
N THR A 279 9.24 8.90 1.05
CA THR A 279 8.48 10.10 1.40
C THR A 279 9.16 11.38 0.89
N ALA A 280 10.48 11.49 1.04
CA ALA A 280 11.23 12.64 0.54
C ALA A 280 11.17 12.74 -1.01
N ALA A 281 11.31 11.61 -1.71
CA ALA A 281 11.24 11.57 -3.16
C ALA A 281 9.91 12.10 -3.69
N TYR A 282 8.78 11.57 -3.19
CA TYR A 282 7.45 11.99 -3.64
C TYR A 282 7.08 13.42 -3.19
N LYS A 283 7.52 13.84 -2.00
CA LYS A 283 7.36 15.24 -1.57
C LYS A 283 8.06 16.20 -2.53
N ASN A 284 9.31 15.88 -2.90
CA ASN A 284 10.14 16.73 -3.75
C ASN A 284 9.88 16.53 -5.25
N ARG A 285 8.98 15.61 -5.63
CA ARG A 285 8.67 15.25 -7.02
C ARG A 285 9.91 14.87 -7.84
N GLN A 286 10.92 14.31 -7.17
CA GLN A 286 12.19 13.99 -7.79
C GLN A 286 12.95 12.93 -6.99
N TYR A 287 13.62 12.03 -7.71
CA TYR A 287 14.60 11.12 -7.14
C TYR A 287 15.79 10.91 -8.06
N ARG A 288 17.00 11.11 -7.53
CA ARG A 288 18.26 10.82 -8.22
C ARG A 288 18.88 9.57 -7.60
N GLY A 289 18.86 8.46 -8.32
CA GLY A 289 19.36 7.18 -7.82
C GLY A 289 18.74 6.01 -8.56
N ASN A 290 18.81 4.83 -7.94
CA ASN A 290 18.21 3.62 -8.49
C ASN A 290 16.69 3.65 -8.27
N LEU A 291 15.88 3.64 -9.32
CA LEU A 291 14.41 3.59 -9.23
C LEU A 291 13.92 2.48 -8.29
N LEU A 292 14.61 1.33 -8.28
CA LEU A 292 14.24 0.16 -7.46
C LEU A 292 14.38 0.41 -5.95
N GLU A 293 15.14 1.41 -5.52
CA GLU A 293 15.24 1.84 -4.11
C GLU A 293 13.96 2.52 -3.61
N LEU A 294 13.03 2.86 -4.51
CA LEU A 294 11.73 3.40 -4.17
C LEU A 294 10.62 2.35 -4.12
N MET A 295 10.86 1.14 -4.68
CA MET A 295 9.80 0.16 -4.94
C MET A 295 9.68 -0.84 -3.79
N ASP A 296 8.46 -1.05 -3.27
CA ASP A 296 8.21 -2.03 -2.19
C ASP A 296 8.37 -3.49 -2.67
N THR A 297 7.57 -3.91 -3.66
CA THR A 297 7.53 -5.33 -4.08
C THR A 297 8.58 -5.72 -5.13
N MET A 298 9.40 -4.75 -5.58
CA MET A 298 10.55 -4.97 -6.48
C MET A 298 11.87 -4.62 -5.80
N GLU A 299 11.86 -4.36 -4.49
CA GLU A 299 13.05 -4.00 -3.70
C GLU A 299 14.21 -4.98 -3.96
N TRP A 300 13.95 -6.29 -3.96
CA TRP A 300 14.93 -7.35 -4.16
C TRP A 300 15.72 -7.24 -5.47
N LEU A 301 15.12 -6.66 -6.52
CA LEU A 301 15.75 -6.52 -7.84
C LEU A 301 16.88 -5.47 -7.78
N GLN A 302 16.84 -4.55 -6.82
CA GLN A 302 17.86 -3.51 -6.65
C GLN A 302 19.25 -4.08 -6.34
N HIS A 303 19.33 -5.34 -5.89
CA HIS A 303 20.59 -6.01 -5.55
C HIS A 303 21.35 -6.49 -6.79
N THR A 304 20.64 -6.71 -7.90
CA THR A 304 21.23 -7.21 -9.15
C THR A 304 21.10 -6.20 -10.30
N LEU A 305 20.18 -5.25 -10.21
CA LEU A 305 19.90 -4.28 -11.26
C LEU A 305 19.92 -2.86 -10.70
N TYR A 306 20.58 -1.96 -11.41
CA TYR A 306 20.49 -0.52 -11.19
C TYR A 306 19.70 0.10 -12.33
N VAL A 307 18.59 0.77 -12.05
CA VAL A 307 17.81 1.53 -13.02
C VAL A 307 17.95 3.01 -12.69
N ASP A 308 18.72 3.75 -13.50
CA ASP A 308 18.90 5.19 -13.34
C ASP A 308 17.58 5.93 -13.57
N ASN A 309 16.97 6.39 -12.47
CA ASN A 309 15.70 7.10 -12.53
C ASN A 309 15.81 8.40 -13.35
N SER A 310 16.96 9.07 -13.33
CA SER A 310 17.20 10.32 -14.05
C SER A 310 17.39 10.11 -15.56
N ALA A 311 17.76 8.90 -15.98
CA ALA A 311 17.87 8.55 -17.40
C ALA A 311 16.52 8.19 -18.04
N ILE A 312 15.47 7.94 -17.24
CA ILE A 312 14.12 7.67 -17.76
C ILE A 312 13.54 8.97 -18.35
N PRO A 313 13.04 8.97 -19.60
CA PRO A 313 12.56 10.18 -20.27
C PRO A 313 11.51 10.95 -19.47
N ALA A 314 11.56 12.29 -19.51
CA ALA A 314 10.59 13.15 -18.83
C ALA A 314 9.14 12.92 -19.33
N ASN A 315 8.96 12.52 -20.59
CA ASN A 315 7.66 12.18 -21.17
C ASN A 315 7.25 10.71 -20.96
N PHE A 316 7.90 9.97 -20.06
CA PHE A 316 7.63 8.55 -19.79
C PHE A 316 6.14 8.29 -19.49
N LEU A 317 5.52 9.09 -18.62
CA LEU A 317 4.09 8.98 -18.32
C LEU A 317 3.22 9.10 -19.57
N ASN A 318 3.50 10.05 -20.46
CA ASN A 318 2.74 10.26 -21.69
C ASN A 318 2.84 9.04 -22.62
N ILE A 319 4.03 8.45 -22.72
CA ILE A 319 4.28 7.26 -23.56
C ILE A 319 3.51 6.05 -23.05
N ILE A 320 3.65 5.74 -21.75
CA ILE A 320 3.03 4.55 -21.16
C ILE A 320 1.52 4.69 -20.96
N ALA A 321 1.01 5.90 -20.74
CA ALA A 321 -0.43 6.15 -20.69
C ALA A 321 -1.10 5.99 -22.06
N GLY A 322 -0.37 6.27 -23.15
CA GLY A 322 -0.80 6.01 -24.53
C GLY A 322 -0.56 4.57 -25.01
N CYS A 323 -0.03 3.68 -24.16
CA CYS A 323 0.31 2.32 -24.55
C CYS A 323 -0.92 1.45 -24.78
N ASN A 324 -1.06 0.90 -25.99
CA ASN A 324 -2.14 -0.05 -26.32
C ASN A 324 -1.89 -1.49 -25.82
N LYS A 325 -0.76 -1.72 -25.13
CA LYS A 325 -0.35 -3.00 -24.50
C LYS A 325 -0.12 -4.16 -25.48
N LYS A 326 -0.11 -3.92 -26.80
CA LYS A 326 0.24 -4.92 -27.84
C LYS A 326 1.76 -5.13 -27.90
N CYS A 327 2.30 -5.80 -26.89
CA CYS A 327 3.75 -5.95 -26.69
C CYS A 327 4.43 -6.85 -27.73
N SER A 328 3.71 -7.71 -28.45
CA SER A 328 4.29 -8.60 -29.47
C SER A 328 4.95 -7.86 -30.63
N SER A 329 4.51 -6.62 -30.90
CA SER A 329 5.05 -5.76 -31.95
C SER A 329 5.68 -4.47 -31.39
N CYS A 330 6.00 -4.43 -30.10
CA CYS A 330 6.54 -3.24 -29.44
C CYS A 330 7.73 -3.60 -28.56
N ASP A 331 8.85 -2.89 -28.73
CA ASP A 331 10.11 -3.13 -28.02
C ASP A 331 10.47 -2.05 -26.99
N TYR A 332 9.57 -1.08 -26.76
CA TYR A 332 9.85 0.14 -25.99
C TYR A 332 10.44 -0.14 -24.61
N CYS A 333 9.79 -1.00 -23.80
CA CYS A 333 10.24 -1.29 -22.44
C CYS A 333 11.62 -1.95 -22.41
N ARG A 334 11.93 -2.78 -23.41
CA ARG A 334 13.23 -3.45 -23.54
C ARG A 334 14.33 -2.45 -23.93
N ARG A 335 14.05 -1.54 -24.86
CA ARG A 335 14.97 -0.45 -25.20
C ARG A 335 15.20 0.49 -24.03
N LEU A 336 14.14 0.87 -23.33
CA LEU A 336 14.21 1.72 -22.14
C LEU A 336 15.08 1.08 -21.06
N LEU A 337 14.89 -0.22 -20.78
CA LEU A 337 15.74 -0.95 -19.85
C LEU A 337 17.21 -0.89 -20.27
N LYS A 338 17.53 -1.21 -21.52
CA LYS A 338 18.91 -1.18 -22.03
C LYS A 338 19.56 0.21 -21.93
N GLN A 339 18.78 1.28 -22.07
CA GLN A 339 19.26 2.66 -22.03
C GLN A 339 19.44 3.20 -20.61
N THR A 340 18.65 2.72 -19.67
CA THR A 340 18.55 3.31 -18.32
C THR A 340 19.08 2.40 -17.23
N SER A 341 19.52 1.18 -17.55
CA SER A 341 19.95 0.23 -16.53
C SER A 341 21.29 -0.43 -16.81
N HIS A 342 21.93 -0.88 -15.74
CA HIS A 342 23.12 -1.72 -15.77
C HIS A 342 23.06 -2.75 -14.64
N ASP A 343 23.72 -3.89 -14.84
CA ASP A 343 23.84 -4.92 -13.82
C ASP A 343 24.67 -4.40 -12.64
N ARG A 344 24.24 -4.71 -11.42
CA ARG A 344 25.05 -4.47 -10.22
C ARG A 344 25.90 -5.70 -9.96
N PRO A 345 27.20 -5.52 -9.65
CA PRO A 345 28.00 -6.63 -9.18
C PRO A 345 27.34 -7.21 -7.93
N LEU A 346 27.29 -8.55 -7.86
CA LEU A 346 26.78 -9.27 -6.68
C LEU A 346 27.56 -8.80 -5.45
N SER A 347 26.93 -7.92 -4.67
CA SER A 347 27.46 -7.53 -3.37
C SER A 347 27.06 -8.63 -2.39
N LEU A 348 28.04 -9.42 -1.95
CA LEU A 348 27.89 -10.31 -0.80
C LEU A 348 27.66 -9.48 0.47
N LYS A 349 26.48 -8.89 0.63
CA LYS A 349 26.05 -8.40 1.93
C LYS A 349 25.80 -9.64 2.79
N ARG A 350 26.48 -9.73 3.94
CA ARG A 350 26.18 -10.75 4.95
C ARG A 350 24.68 -10.65 5.27
N VAL A 351 23.94 -11.72 4.99
CA VAL A 351 22.56 -11.86 5.45
C VAL A 351 22.62 -11.81 6.98
N PRO A 352 21.90 -10.90 7.65
CA PRO A 352 21.73 -10.96 9.11
C PRO A 352 21.21 -12.34 9.47
N ALA A 353 21.76 -12.96 10.51
CA ALA A 353 21.48 -14.36 10.89
C ALA A 353 19.99 -14.66 11.14
N ASP A 354 19.15 -13.63 11.23
CA ASP A 354 17.73 -13.70 11.59
C ASP A 354 16.82 -14.15 10.42
N HIS A 355 17.35 -14.27 9.20
CA HIS A 355 16.61 -14.78 8.03
C HIS A 355 16.91 -16.24 7.66
N ILE A 356 17.68 -16.96 8.48
CA ILE A 356 17.86 -18.41 8.37
C ILE A 356 17.19 -19.05 9.58
N ARG A 357 15.89 -19.39 9.46
CA ARG A 357 15.31 -20.34 10.42
C ARG A 357 15.90 -21.72 10.11
N PRO A 358 16.49 -22.43 11.08
CA PRO A 358 16.91 -23.82 10.88
C PRO A 358 15.68 -24.68 10.55
N ALA A 359 15.92 -25.69 9.70
CA ALA A 359 14.95 -26.62 9.15
C ALA A 359 14.14 -27.39 10.20
#